data_AF-A0A1Q3K0G4-F1
#
_entry.id   AF-A0A1Q3K0G4-F1
#
_cell.length_a   1.000
_cell.length_b   1.000
_cell.length_c   1.000
_cell.angle_alpha   90.00
_cell.angle_beta   90.00
_cell.angle_gamma   90.00
#
_symmetry.space_group_name_H-M   'P 1'
#
loop_
_entity.id
_entity.type
_entity.pdbx_description
1 polymer ?
#
loop_
_entity_poly.entity_id
_entity_poly.type
_entity_poly.pdbx_seq_one_letter_code
_entity_poly.pdbx_strand_id
1 'polypeptide(L)'
;MNRSENKAEEILNSLDGIKRATARPFMYTRVMAKMQEDDVKSVWGKTVELIARPAVALACLAAVIATNVFFVIKSENSETETITATATSVTEEFLQNDNMVLAVNNFETSK
;
A
#
# COMPACT_ATOMS: atom_id res chain seq x y z
N MET A 1 -9.64 75.40 3.41
CA MET A 1 -9.95 74.11 2.74
C MET A 1 -9.78 72.98 3.73
N ASN A 2 -10.86 72.24 4.02
CA ASN A 2 -10.89 71.14 4.98
C ASN A 2 -10.18 69.90 4.41
N ARG A 3 -9.15 69.38 5.09
CA ARG A 3 -8.40 68.19 4.64
C ARG A 3 -9.25 66.90 4.66
N SER A 4 -10.31 66.87 5.46
CA SER A 4 -11.25 65.76 5.55
C SER A 4 -12.10 65.61 4.29
N GLU A 5 -12.55 66.73 3.72
CA GLU A 5 -13.36 66.77 2.49
C GLU A 5 -12.54 66.24 1.30
N ASN A 6 -11.29 66.69 1.18
CA ASN A 6 -10.39 66.23 0.11
C ASN A 6 -10.13 64.71 0.15
N LYS A 7 -10.01 64.12 1.35
CA LYS A 7 -9.80 62.66 1.50
C LYS A 7 -11.06 61.86 1.16
N ALA A 8 -12.23 62.38 1.52
CA ALA A 8 -13.49 61.75 1.17
C ALA A 8 -13.69 61.74 -0.35
N GLU A 9 -13.41 62.86 -1.02
CA GLU A 9 -13.45 62.96 -2.47
C GLU A 9 -12.44 62.04 -3.15
N GLU A 10 -11.21 61.94 -2.64
CA GLU A 10 -10.18 61.04 -3.16
C GLU A 10 -10.58 59.56 -3.06
N ILE A 11 -11.17 59.15 -1.93
CA ILE A 11 -11.68 57.79 -1.75
C ILE A 11 -12.83 57.51 -2.72
N LEU A 12 -13.80 58.43 -2.84
CA LEU A 12 -14.91 58.28 -3.76
C LEU A 12 -14.45 58.19 -5.22
N ASN A 13 -13.44 58.98 -5.59
CA ASN A 13 -12.86 58.96 -6.93
C ASN A 13 -12.05 57.68 -7.20
N SER A 14 -11.46 57.06 -6.17
CA SER A 14 -10.76 55.75 -6.29
C SER A 14 -11.69 54.56 -6.48
N LEU A 15 -12.96 54.70 -6.08
CA LEU A 15 -13.99 53.69 -6.22
C LEU A 15 -14.79 53.86 -7.53
N ASP A 16 -14.67 55.01 -8.18
CA ASP A 16 -15.34 55.29 -9.44
C ASP A 16 -14.72 54.44 -10.56
N GLY A 17 -15.54 53.67 -11.26
CA GLY A 17 -15.08 52.70 -12.25
C GLY A 17 -14.80 51.29 -11.74
N ILE A 18 -14.99 50.99 -10.45
CA ILE A 18 -14.98 49.60 -9.96
C ILE A 18 -16.19 48.87 -10.54
N LYS A 19 -15.93 47.98 -11.50
CA LYS A 19 -16.92 47.04 -12.02
C LYS A 19 -16.82 45.74 -11.22
N ARG A 20 -17.96 45.06 -11.05
CA ARG A 20 -18.01 43.74 -10.42
C ARG A 20 -17.03 42.81 -11.13
N ALA A 21 -16.00 42.36 -10.41
CA ALA A 21 -15.04 41.41 -10.94
C ALA A 21 -15.77 40.09 -11.21
N THR A 22 -15.89 39.71 -12.47
CA THR A 22 -16.37 38.39 -12.88
C THR A 22 -15.18 37.46 -13.03
N ALA A 23 -15.27 36.26 -12.44
CA ALA A 23 -14.25 35.26 -12.65
C ALA A 23 -14.16 34.95 -14.14
N ARG A 24 -12.92 34.82 -14.65
CA ARG A 24 -12.71 34.40 -16.04
C ARG A 24 -13.36 33.02 -16.24
N PRO A 25 -13.97 32.73 -17.40
CA PRO A 25 -14.55 31.41 -17.67
C PRO A 25 -13.53 30.30 -17.38
N PHE A 26 -13.99 29.20 -16.77
CA PHE A 26 -13.18 28.03 -16.42
C PHE A 26 -12.04 28.24 -15.40
N MET A 27 -12.01 29.37 -14.68
CA MET A 27 -10.98 29.57 -13.64
C MET A 27 -11.04 28.49 -12.55
N TYR A 28 -12.26 28.13 -12.12
CA TYR A 28 -12.49 27.07 -11.13
C TYR A 28 -11.88 25.73 -11.57
N THR A 29 -12.15 25.32 -12.81
CA THR A 29 -11.63 24.06 -13.37
C THR A 29 -10.11 24.05 -13.41
N ARG A 30 -9.47 25.16 -13.80
CA ARG A 30 -8.00 25.25 -13.89
C ARG A 30 -7.34 25.20 -12.51
N VAL A 31 -7.92 25.84 -11.51
CA VAL A 31 -7.44 25.78 -10.12
C VAL A 31 -7.58 24.37 -9.58
N MET A 32 -8.74 23.75 -9.77
CA MET A 32 -9.00 22.39 -9.31
C MET A 32 -8.12 21.34 -10.01
N ALA A 33 -7.82 21.51 -11.30
CA ALA A 33 -6.91 20.61 -12.02
C ALA A 33 -5.48 20.68 -11.44
N LYS A 34 -4.99 21.89 -11.14
CA LYS A 34 -3.68 22.10 -10.50
C LYS A 34 -3.62 21.49 -9.10
N MET A 35 -4.65 21.69 -8.28
CA MET A 35 -4.71 21.09 -6.93
C MET A 35 -4.70 19.56 -6.97
N GLN A 36 -5.49 18.95 -7.87
CA GLN A 36 -5.53 17.49 -8.03
C GLN A 36 -4.20 16.91 -8.56
N GLU A 37 -3.53 17.61 -9.49
CA GLU A 37 -2.20 17.19 -9.97
C GLU A 37 -1.16 17.19 -8.85
N ASP A 38 -1.17 18.23 -8.00
CA ASP A 38 -0.21 18.39 -6.91
C ASP A 38 -0.46 17.36 -5.78
N ASP A 39 -1.71 17.08 -5.45
CA ASP A 39 -2.09 16.09 -4.43
C ASP A 39 -1.71 14.66 -4.83
N VAL A 40 -1.93 14.29 -6.09
CA VAL A 40 -1.62 12.95 -6.61
C VAL A 40 -0.11 12.76 -6.81
N LYS A 41 0.62 13.81 -7.23
CA LYS A 41 2.07 13.73 -7.45
C LYS A 41 2.91 13.77 -6.18
N SER A 42 2.47 14.47 -5.13
CA SER A 42 3.35 14.77 -3.98
C SER A 42 3.80 13.53 -3.21
N VAL A 43 2.86 12.62 -2.92
CA VAL A 43 3.11 11.46 -2.06
C VAL A 43 3.12 10.15 -2.87
N TRP A 44 2.07 9.89 -3.66
CA TRP A 44 1.98 8.67 -4.47
C TRP A 44 2.92 8.70 -5.68
N GLY A 45 3.11 9.86 -6.31
CA GLY A 45 4.03 10.00 -7.43
C GLY A 45 5.47 9.60 -7.08
N LYS A 46 5.96 9.96 -5.88
CA LYS A 46 7.32 9.64 -5.43
C LYS A 46 7.50 8.17 -5.07
N THR A 47 6.53 7.52 -4.45
CA THR A 47 6.61 6.08 -4.14
C THR A 47 6.55 5.24 -5.41
N VAL A 48 5.70 5.62 -6.36
CA VAL A 48 5.61 4.93 -7.67
C VAL A 48 6.87 5.17 -8.49
N GLU A 49 7.45 6.38 -8.49
CA GLU A 49 8.74 6.64 -9.14
C GLU A 49 9.87 5.83 -8.50
N LEU A 50 9.86 5.68 -7.17
CA LEU A 50 10.85 4.88 -6.44
C LEU A 50 10.72 3.38 -6.80
N ILE A 51 9.50 2.85 -6.87
CA ILE A 51 9.23 1.46 -7.25
C ILE A 51 9.54 1.21 -8.73
N ALA A 52 9.29 2.19 -9.61
CA ALA A 52 9.58 2.10 -11.03
C ALA A 52 11.08 2.15 -11.36
N ARG A 53 11.95 2.47 -10.39
CA ARG A 53 13.40 2.43 -10.59
C ARG A 53 13.90 0.97 -10.54
N PRO A 54 14.54 0.46 -11.62
CA PRO A 54 15.00 -0.93 -11.70
C PRO A 54 15.99 -1.29 -10.58
N ALA A 55 16.73 -0.31 -10.05
CA ALA A 55 17.62 -0.48 -8.91
C ALA A 55 16.88 -0.87 -7.61
N VAL A 56 15.66 -0.37 -7.40
CA VAL A 56 14.88 -0.63 -6.18
C VAL A 56 14.24 -2.02 -6.24
N ALA A 57 13.78 -2.44 -7.42
CA ALA A 57 13.34 -3.81 -7.66
C ALA A 57 14.48 -4.82 -7.40
N LEU A 58 15.70 -4.54 -7.88
CA LEU A 58 16.87 -5.37 -7.60
C LEU A 58 17.25 -5.39 -6.12
N ALA A 59 17.21 -4.25 -5.43
CA ALA A 59 17.49 -4.17 -3.99
C ALA A 59 16.46 -4.95 -3.17
N CYS A 60 15.17 -4.86 -3.53
CA CYS A 60 14.09 -5.61 -2.88
C CYS A 60 14.26 -7.12 -3.11
N LEU A 61 14.53 -7.55 -4.35
CA LEU A 61 14.81 -8.95 -4.68
C LEU A 61 16.03 -9.47 -3.91
N ALA A 62 17.12 -8.71 -3.86
CA ALA A 62 18.30 -9.05 -3.09
C ALA A 62 18.01 -9.15 -1.59
N ALA A 63 17.18 -8.26 -1.04
CA ALA A 63 16.78 -8.30 0.37
C ALA A 63 15.94 -9.54 0.70
N VAL A 64 15.02 -9.95 -0.18
CA VAL A 64 14.24 -11.19 -0.03
C VAL A 64 15.16 -12.40 -0.03
N ILE A 65 16.09 -12.49 -0.99
CA ILE A 65 17.07 -13.59 -1.06
C ILE A 65 17.95 -13.59 0.19
N ALA A 66 18.50 -12.45 0.59
CA ALA A 66 19.36 -12.34 1.77
C ALA A 66 18.63 -12.75 3.05
N THR A 67 17.35 -12.38 3.19
CA THR A 67 16.52 -12.76 4.35
C THR A 67 16.29 -14.25 4.40
N ASN A 68 15.98 -14.87 3.25
CA ASN A 68 15.77 -16.30 3.15
C ASN A 68 17.06 -17.08 3.46
N VAL A 69 18.19 -16.69 2.86
CA VAL A 69 19.51 -17.29 3.12
C VAL A 69 19.91 -17.11 4.58
N PHE A 70 19.70 -15.92 5.16
CA PHE A 70 19.98 -15.66 6.57
C PHE A 70 19.14 -16.56 7.49
N PHE A 71 17.87 -16.78 7.15
CA PHE A 71 17.00 -17.68 7.90
C PHE A 71 17.48 -19.14 7.82
N VAL A 72 17.90 -19.60 6.64
CA VAL A 72 18.44 -20.96 6.45
C VAL A 72 19.71 -21.19 7.27
N ILE A 73 20.68 -20.27 7.22
CA ILE A 73 21.93 -20.37 7.99
C ILE A 73 21.65 -20.35 9.51
N LYS A 74 20.65 -19.58 9.94
CA LYS A 74 20.25 -19.51 11.35
C LYS A 74 19.41 -20.71 11.79
N SER A 75 18.70 -21.35 10.86
CA SER A 75 17.92 -22.57 11.09
C SER A 75 18.81 -23.82 11.23
N GLU A 76 20.07 -23.84 10.80
CA GLU A 76 20.97 -24.96 11.13
C GLU A 76 21.27 -25.06 12.64
N ASN A 77 21.12 -23.97 13.40
CA ASN A 77 21.29 -23.94 14.87
C ASN A 77 19.96 -24.04 15.63
N SER A 78 18.84 -24.25 14.95
CA SER A 78 17.54 -24.40 15.57
C SER A 78 16.84 -25.52 14.83
N GLU A 79 16.79 -26.69 15.48
CA GLU A 79 16.09 -27.89 15.00
C GLU A 79 14.91 -27.48 14.12
N THR A 80 15.03 -27.86 12.86
CA THR A 80 14.09 -27.54 11.81
C THR A 80 12.75 -28.18 12.17
N GLU A 81 11.88 -27.43 12.86
CA GLU A 81 10.43 -27.61 12.78
C GLU A 81 10.05 -27.18 11.36
N THR A 82 10.33 -28.06 10.41
CA THR A 82 9.78 -27.99 9.06
C THR A 82 8.27 -27.92 9.25
N ILE A 83 7.67 -26.76 8.99
CA ILE A 83 6.24 -26.66 8.68
C ILE A 83 6.08 -27.28 7.28
N THR A 84 6.28 -28.59 7.21
CA THR A 84 5.92 -29.45 6.09
C THR A 84 4.66 -30.18 6.52
N ALA A 85 3.55 -29.68 6.00
CA ALA A 85 2.36 -30.46 5.70
C ALA A 85 1.66 -31.16 6.88
N THR A 86 0.71 -30.44 7.48
CA THR A 86 -0.54 -31.01 8.01
C THR A 86 -1.20 -32.00 7.02
N ALA A 87 -0.87 -31.95 5.72
CA ALA A 87 -1.31 -32.94 4.75
C ALA A 87 -0.63 -34.32 4.90
N THR A 88 0.64 -34.40 5.31
CA THR A 88 1.35 -35.69 5.45
C THR A 88 0.88 -36.44 6.69
N SER A 89 0.72 -35.75 7.83
CA SER A 89 0.22 -36.36 9.07
C SER A 89 -1.23 -36.87 8.94
N VAL A 90 -2.09 -36.14 8.23
CA VAL A 90 -3.48 -36.57 7.98
C VAL A 90 -3.53 -37.78 7.04
N THR A 91 -2.66 -37.86 6.03
CA THR A 91 -2.59 -39.06 5.17
C THR A 91 -2.02 -40.26 5.91
N GLU A 92 -1.01 -40.07 6.76
CA GLU A 92 -0.44 -41.15 7.59
C GLU A 92 -1.45 -41.65 8.63
N GLU A 93 -2.23 -40.75 9.26
CA GLU A 93 -3.30 -41.10 10.20
C GLU A 93 -4.45 -41.84 9.50
N PHE A 94 -4.85 -41.43 8.30
CA PHE A 94 -5.89 -42.10 7.51
C PHE A 94 -5.47 -43.52 7.08
N LEU A 95 -4.24 -43.68 6.59
CA LEU A 95 -3.68 -44.98 6.20
C LEU A 95 -3.48 -45.92 7.40
N GLN A 96 -3.10 -45.37 8.56
CA GLN A 96 -2.97 -46.14 9.81
C GLN A 96 -4.33 -46.65 10.31
N ASN A 97 -5.39 -45.85 10.19
CA ASN A 97 -6.73 -46.22 10.63
C ASN A 97 -7.36 -47.31 9.75
N ASP A 98 -7.21 -47.23 8.43
CA ASP A 98 -7.71 -48.27 7.50
C ASP A 98 -7.04 -49.63 7.74
N ASN A 99 -5.74 -49.63 7.99
CA ASN A 99 -4.99 -50.86 8.31
C ASN A 99 -5.42 -51.48 9.65
N MET A 100 -5.77 -50.66 10.64
CA MET A 100 -6.28 -51.13 11.93
C MET A 100 -7.65 -51.79 11.81
N VAL A 101 -8.57 -51.21 11.01
CA VAL A 101 -9.90 -51.79 10.77
C VAL A 101 -9.81 -53.15 10.07
N LEU A 102 -8.92 -53.28 9.07
CA LEU A 102 -8.69 -54.56 8.39
C LEU A 102 -8.08 -55.61 9.32
N ALA A 103 -7.15 -55.21 10.21
CA ALA A 103 -6.56 -56.11 11.19
C ALA A 103 -7.58 -56.60 12.25
N VAL A 104 -8.47 -55.73 12.71
CA VAL A 104 -9.54 -56.08 13.67
C VAL A 104 -10.53 -57.08 13.05
N ASN A 105 -10.97 -56.84 11.82
CA ASN A 105 -11.90 -57.75 11.13
C ASN A 105 -11.27 -59.12 10.82
N ASN A 106 -9.97 -59.16 10.52
CA ASN A 106 -9.24 -60.41 10.33
C ASN A 106 -8.99 -61.16 11.65
N PHE A 107 -8.88 -60.45 12.77
CA PHE A 107 -8.76 -61.08 14.09
C PHE A 107 -10.06 -61.75 14.53
N GLU A 108 -11.20 -61.12 14.30
CA GLU A 108 -12.52 -61.67 14.64
C GLU A 108 -12.90 -62.90 13.80
N THR A 109 -12.42 -62.98 12.55
CA THR A 109 -12.70 -64.11 11.64
C THR A 109 -11.78 -65.31 11.84
N SER A 110 -10.69 -65.17 12.62
CA SER A 110 -9.73 -66.24 12.92
C SER A 110 -10.02 -66.97 14.25
N LYS A 111 -11.17 -66.72 14.88
CA LYS A 111 -11.60 -67.35 16.13
C LYS A 111 -12.84 -68.22 15.90
#